data_AF-A0A9E6EK81-F1
#
_entry.id   AF-A0A9E6EK81-F1
#
_cell.length_a   1.000
_cell.length_b   1.000
_cell.length_c   1.000
_cell.angle_alpha   90.00
_cell.angle_beta   90.00
_cell.angle_gamma   90.00
#
_symmetry.space_group_name_H-M   'P 1'
#
loop_
_entity.id
_entity.type
_entity.pdbx_description
1 polymer ?
#
loop_
_entity_poly.entity_id
_entity_poly.type
_entity_poly.pdbx_seq_one_letter_code
_entity_poly.pdbx_strand_id
1 'polypeptide(L)'
;MLTISPACKKTGEDKEIHELSQKAAELDKMSQKANVAGSEQSRNLKAAGVNDIRPNAETLQLTPEQKSALEERIKAEKNSSYQALLQEVLDKDKEIKELNEKIAKLRAVLPKPDIAKENDSHYGMAMRFLKRKGVSEEKAKQLVSRVLIMDKMAAGFEVYHFYNNGVYGSWVSQGKAHISPTELQAEEKAKIEGERDVAQAESAKKSEELTDLSAQKAKLVADIEGLQAEKTHMIKELESLNASNEAAKAKLNSLHYVVGDRKALEKDGVVVVPVFAKDRAGSNWADGVFTKALDLRSTDTITITASEVGLKKIGKVSVIPGSIERDKHYTLTIAEDKATAVVKLINKERFKNEKVVFAVTD
;
A
#
# COMPACT_ATOMS: atom_id res chain seq x y z
N MET A 1 -19.70 48.78 24.79
CA MET A 1 -19.07 49.87 24.01
C MET A 1 -18.60 49.30 22.69
N LEU A 2 -19.33 49.56 21.60
CA LEU A 2 -18.85 49.29 20.24
C LEU A 2 -17.79 50.33 19.89
N THR A 3 -16.52 49.94 19.84
CA THR A 3 -15.48 50.73 19.20
C THR A 3 -15.55 50.49 17.70
N ILE A 4 -16.19 51.40 16.99
CA ILE A 4 -16.17 51.50 15.54
C ILE A 4 -14.75 51.92 15.15
N SER A 5 -13.96 50.99 14.60
CA SER A 5 -12.69 51.32 13.96
C SER A 5 -12.95 52.27 12.79
N PRO A 6 -12.21 53.39 12.66
CA PRO A 6 -12.41 54.31 11.55
C PRO A 6 -11.99 53.62 10.25
N ALA A 7 -12.90 53.62 9.28
CA ALA A 7 -12.65 53.21 7.91
C ALA A 7 -11.36 53.89 7.39
N CYS A 8 -10.44 53.08 6.85
CA CYS A 8 -9.23 53.54 6.18
C CYS A 8 -9.54 54.62 5.14
N LYS A 9 -9.27 55.88 5.47
CA LYS A 9 -9.06 56.93 4.47
C LYS A 9 -7.79 56.56 3.71
N LYS A 10 -7.92 56.04 2.48
CA LYS A 10 -6.81 56.04 1.51
C LYS A 10 -6.32 57.47 1.41
N THR A 11 -5.10 57.72 1.87
CA THR A 11 -4.51 59.05 1.88
C THR A 11 -4.30 59.51 0.42
N GLY A 12 -4.19 60.82 0.17
CA GLY A 12 -3.94 61.34 -1.18
C GLY A 12 -2.65 60.80 -1.82
N GLU A 13 -1.76 60.22 -1.01
CA GLU A 13 -0.41 59.77 -1.36
C GLU A 13 -0.41 58.30 -1.82
N ASP A 14 -1.31 57.47 -1.25
CA ASP A 14 -1.63 56.15 -1.82
C ASP A 14 -2.12 56.28 -3.26
N LYS A 15 -2.76 57.41 -3.60
CA LYS A 15 -3.22 57.68 -4.97
C LYS A 15 -2.07 57.99 -5.92
N GLU A 16 -1.05 58.74 -5.49
CA GLU A 16 0.12 59.06 -6.33
C GLU A 16 0.91 57.80 -6.71
N ILE A 17 1.19 56.91 -5.74
CA ILE A 17 1.87 55.63 -6.01
C ILE A 17 1.00 54.72 -6.87
N HIS A 18 -0.32 54.75 -6.69
CA HIS A 18 -1.24 54.01 -7.52
C HIS A 18 -1.26 54.53 -8.97
N GLU A 19 -1.27 55.85 -9.18
CA GLU A 19 -1.19 56.48 -10.50
C GLU A 19 0.13 56.17 -11.21
N LEU A 20 1.26 56.22 -10.49
CA LEU A 20 2.56 55.84 -11.05
C LEU A 20 2.61 54.36 -11.41
N SER A 21 2.04 53.49 -10.57
CA SER A 21 1.89 52.06 -10.87
C SER A 21 1.01 51.83 -12.11
N GLN A 22 -0.09 52.58 -12.26
CA GLN A 22 -0.95 52.50 -13.45
C GLN A 22 -0.23 52.96 -14.71
N LYS A 23 0.55 54.04 -14.65
CA LYS A 23 1.38 54.51 -15.77
C LYS A 23 2.46 53.50 -16.14
N ALA A 24 3.07 52.83 -15.17
CA ALA A 24 4.03 51.75 -15.43
C ALA A 24 3.37 50.51 -16.07
N ALA A 25 2.15 50.18 -15.65
CA ALA A 25 1.35 49.12 -16.29
C ALA A 25 0.96 49.47 -17.72
N GLU A 26 0.56 50.72 -17.96
CA GLU A 26 0.25 51.21 -19.30
C GLU A 26 1.51 51.18 -20.19
N LEU A 27 2.66 51.61 -19.66
CA LEU A 27 3.94 51.54 -20.36
C LEU A 27 4.25 50.10 -20.79
N ASP A 28 4.18 49.14 -19.87
CA ASP A 28 4.44 47.72 -20.16
C ASP A 28 3.49 47.20 -21.25
N LYS A 29 2.20 47.49 -21.15
CA LYS A 29 1.20 47.12 -22.16
C LYS A 29 1.50 47.70 -23.54
N MET A 30 1.91 48.96 -23.61
CA MET A 30 2.25 49.60 -24.89
C MET A 30 3.55 49.04 -25.47
N SER A 31 4.55 48.76 -24.62
CA SER A 31 5.80 48.10 -25.03
C SER A 31 5.55 46.69 -25.57
N GLN A 32 4.69 45.89 -24.92
CA GLN A 32 4.30 44.58 -25.44
C GLN A 32 3.59 44.68 -26.79
N LYS A 33 2.66 45.62 -26.95
CA LYS A 33 1.99 45.86 -28.25
C LYS A 33 2.99 46.23 -29.34
N ALA A 34 3.96 47.10 -29.04
CA ALA A 34 4.99 47.50 -30.00
C ALA A 34 5.86 46.30 -30.42
N ASN A 35 6.22 45.43 -29.47
CA ASN A 35 6.98 44.21 -29.75
C ASN A 35 6.19 43.21 -30.62
N VAL A 36 4.88 43.05 -30.37
CA VAL A 36 4.00 42.21 -31.19
C VAL A 36 3.90 42.78 -32.61
N ALA A 37 3.60 44.07 -32.75
CA ALA A 37 3.52 44.73 -34.06
C ALA A 37 4.86 44.66 -34.82
N GLY A 38 6.00 44.82 -34.13
CA GLY A 38 7.32 44.68 -34.73
C GLY A 38 7.64 43.25 -35.18
N SER A 39 7.17 42.24 -34.42
CA SER A 39 7.30 40.83 -34.78
C SER A 39 6.45 40.47 -35.99
N GLU A 40 5.21 40.96 -36.05
CA GLU A 40 4.31 40.82 -37.22
C GLU A 40 4.91 41.50 -38.45
N GLN A 41 5.40 42.74 -38.31
CA GLN A 41 6.10 43.46 -39.36
C GLN A 41 7.28 42.66 -39.92
N SER A 42 8.14 42.11 -39.05
CA SER A 42 9.28 41.28 -39.48
C SER A 42 8.83 39.98 -40.16
N ARG A 43 7.75 39.35 -39.68
CA ARG A 43 7.17 38.15 -40.28
C ARG A 43 6.61 38.45 -41.68
N ASN A 44 5.90 39.55 -41.84
CA ASN A 44 5.28 39.94 -43.11
C ASN A 44 6.33 40.32 -44.16
N LEU A 45 7.40 41.03 -43.76
CA LEU A 45 8.56 41.28 -44.64
C LEU A 45 9.16 39.96 -45.16
N LYS A 46 9.40 38.99 -44.26
CA LYS A 46 9.94 37.67 -44.65
C LYS A 46 8.97 36.89 -45.55
N ALA A 47 7.67 36.91 -45.24
CA ALA A 47 6.64 36.22 -46.01
C ALA A 47 6.50 36.80 -47.43
N ALA A 48 6.71 38.11 -47.59
CA ALA A 48 6.77 38.78 -48.88
C ALA A 48 8.14 38.67 -49.58
N GLY A 49 9.08 37.88 -49.04
CA GLY A 49 10.41 37.67 -49.63
C GLY A 49 11.37 38.87 -49.52
N VAL A 50 11.04 39.86 -48.68
CA VAL A 50 11.82 41.09 -48.49
C VAL A 50 12.86 40.88 -47.39
N ASN A 51 14.14 40.84 -47.78
CA ASN A 51 15.28 40.58 -46.89
C ASN A 51 16.25 41.77 -46.75
N ASP A 52 16.12 42.74 -47.66
CA ASP A 52 16.92 43.96 -47.77
C ASP A 52 16.41 45.09 -46.85
N ILE A 53 15.13 45.04 -46.44
CA ILE A 53 14.54 45.99 -45.49
C ILE A 53 14.56 45.38 -44.09
N ARG A 54 15.18 46.08 -43.14
CA ARG A 54 15.31 45.63 -41.75
C ARG A 54 14.93 46.76 -40.79
N PRO A 55 13.88 46.59 -39.98
CA PRO A 55 13.53 47.56 -38.95
C PRO A 55 14.67 47.74 -37.94
N ASN A 56 14.75 48.93 -37.35
CA ASN A 56 15.72 49.22 -36.30
C ASN A 56 15.50 48.30 -35.08
N ALA A 57 16.58 47.77 -34.51
CA ALA A 57 16.50 46.80 -33.42
C ALA A 57 15.95 47.38 -32.10
N GLU A 58 16.09 48.69 -31.88
CA GLU A 58 15.64 49.36 -30.64
C GLU A 58 14.25 49.97 -30.79
N THR A 59 13.93 50.58 -31.94
CA THR A 59 12.64 51.24 -32.15
C THR A 59 11.64 50.37 -32.90
N LEU A 60 12.07 49.28 -33.53
CA LEU A 60 11.27 48.40 -34.39
C LEU A 60 10.69 49.12 -35.62
N GLN A 61 11.19 50.31 -35.95
CA GLN A 61 10.72 51.13 -37.06
C GLN A 61 11.61 51.04 -38.29
N LEU A 62 11.01 51.25 -39.45
CA LEU A 62 11.68 51.46 -40.72
C LEU A 62 12.25 52.89 -40.80
N THR A 63 13.40 53.03 -41.45
CA THR A 63 13.93 54.37 -41.79
C THR A 63 13.08 55.01 -42.89
N PRO A 64 13.12 56.36 -43.05
CA PRO A 64 12.42 57.03 -44.14
C PRO A 64 12.75 56.46 -45.53
N GLU A 65 14.01 56.09 -45.75
CA GLU A 65 14.49 55.50 -47.01
C GLU A 65 13.91 54.10 -47.22
N GLN A 66 13.87 53.28 -46.16
CA GLN A 66 13.25 51.95 -46.20
C GLN A 66 11.75 52.00 -46.46
N LYS A 67 11.05 53.01 -45.91
CA LYS A 67 9.61 53.24 -46.17
C LYS A 67 9.37 53.60 -47.62
N SER A 68 10.14 54.55 -48.16
CA SER A 68 10.03 54.94 -49.57
C SER A 68 10.29 53.76 -50.51
N ALA A 69 11.33 52.96 -50.22
CA ALA A 69 11.63 51.75 -50.99
C ALA A 69 10.50 50.70 -50.90
N LEU A 70 9.87 50.57 -49.74
CA LEU A 70 8.73 49.67 -49.53
C LEU A 70 7.49 50.15 -50.28
N GLU A 71 7.18 51.45 -50.26
CA GLU A 71 6.08 52.07 -51.00
C GLU A 71 6.24 51.91 -52.52
N GLU A 72 7.47 52.06 -53.04
CA GLU A 72 7.77 51.79 -54.45
C GLU A 72 7.59 50.30 -54.79
N ARG A 73 8.04 49.40 -53.91
CA ARG A 73 7.86 47.95 -54.09
C ARG A 73 6.39 47.56 -54.08
N ILE A 74 5.56 48.17 -53.22
CA ILE A 74 4.10 47.97 -53.20
C ILE A 74 3.44 48.38 -54.53
N LYS A 75 3.90 49.47 -55.15
CA LYS A 75 3.37 49.95 -56.45
C LYS A 75 3.79 49.05 -57.61
N ALA A 76 4.97 48.44 -57.53
CA ALA A 76 5.50 47.54 -58.56
C ALA A 76 5.06 46.08 -58.39
N GLU A 77 4.57 45.69 -57.20
CA GLU A 77 4.13 44.34 -56.89
C GLU A 77 2.85 43.97 -57.65
N LYS A 78 2.87 42.81 -58.31
CA LYS A 78 1.73 42.29 -59.10
C LYS A 78 0.91 41.26 -58.32
N ASN A 79 1.52 40.61 -57.32
CA ASN A 79 0.81 39.68 -56.46
C ASN A 79 0.05 40.44 -55.37
N SER A 80 -1.28 40.48 -55.49
CA SER A 80 -2.16 41.17 -54.53
C SER A 80 -1.98 40.70 -53.08
N SER A 81 -1.60 39.42 -52.86
CA SER A 81 -1.36 38.89 -51.52
C SER A 81 -0.08 39.46 -50.91
N TYR A 82 0.99 39.58 -51.69
CA TYR A 82 2.24 40.19 -51.22
C TYR A 82 2.10 41.69 -51.07
N GLN A 83 1.38 42.33 -51.98
CA GLN A 83 1.04 43.75 -51.87
C GLN A 83 0.31 44.04 -50.55
N ALA A 84 -0.66 43.21 -50.16
CA ALA A 84 -1.36 43.33 -48.89
C ALA A 84 -0.43 43.15 -47.68
N LEU A 85 0.47 42.15 -47.70
CA LEU A 85 1.45 41.95 -46.63
C LEU A 85 2.40 43.16 -46.48
N LEU A 86 2.87 43.72 -47.60
CA LEU A 86 3.77 44.89 -47.58
C LEU A 86 3.02 46.16 -47.13
N GLN A 87 1.74 46.30 -47.48
CA GLN A 87 0.90 47.38 -46.95
C GLN A 87 0.71 47.25 -45.44
N GLU A 88 0.47 46.03 -44.96
CA GLU A 88 0.36 45.75 -43.53
C GLU A 88 1.67 46.08 -42.79
N VAL A 89 2.84 45.87 -43.40
CA VAL A 89 4.14 46.29 -42.84
C VAL A 89 4.18 47.82 -42.62
N LEU A 90 3.72 48.63 -43.58
CA LEU A 90 3.67 50.10 -43.42
C LEU A 90 2.67 50.53 -42.36
N ASP A 91 1.51 49.87 -42.30
CA ASP A 91 0.48 50.15 -41.29
C ASP A 91 1.00 49.82 -39.88
N LYS A 92 1.70 48.70 -39.73
CA LYS A 92 2.36 48.29 -38.47
C LYS A 92 3.50 49.22 -38.09
N ASP A 93 4.31 49.70 -39.03
CA ASP A 93 5.33 50.71 -38.74
C ASP A 93 4.72 51.99 -38.17
N LYS A 94 3.60 52.45 -38.73
CA LYS A 94 2.87 53.62 -38.22
C LYS A 94 2.32 53.36 -36.82
N GLU A 95 1.75 52.18 -36.57
CA GLU A 95 1.29 51.76 -35.24
C GLU A 95 2.46 51.78 -34.23
N ILE A 96 3.61 51.20 -34.58
CA ILE A 96 4.83 51.19 -33.76
C ILE A 96 5.29 52.62 -33.46
N LYS A 97 5.20 53.55 -34.42
CA LYS A 97 5.52 54.96 -34.20
C LYS A 97 4.63 55.60 -33.14
N GLU A 98 3.33 55.44 -33.27
CA GLU A 98 2.38 55.99 -32.31
C GLU A 98 2.58 55.38 -30.91
N LEU A 99 2.89 54.08 -30.84
CA LEU A 99 3.22 53.40 -29.59
C LEU A 99 4.51 53.93 -28.97
N ASN A 100 5.58 54.09 -29.77
CA ASN A 100 6.87 54.62 -29.30
C ASN A 100 6.75 56.05 -28.77
N GLU A 101 5.93 56.90 -29.41
CA GLU A 101 5.66 58.26 -28.91
C GLU A 101 4.94 58.24 -27.55
N LYS A 102 3.98 57.33 -27.35
CA LYS A 102 3.29 57.14 -26.06
C LYS A 102 4.25 56.58 -25.00
N ILE A 103 5.05 55.58 -25.36
CA ILE A 103 6.10 54.98 -24.50
C ILE A 103 7.08 56.06 -24.04
N ALA A 104 7.55 56.93 -24.94
CA ALA A 104 8.48 58.02 -24.60
C ALA A 104 7.85 59.00 -23.60
N LYS A 105 6.57 59.38 -23.80
CA LYS A 105 5.82 60.24 -22.87
C LYS A 105 5.68 59.61 -21.48
N LEU A 106 5.36 58.32 -21.41
CA LEU A 106 5.23 57.59 -20.14
C LEU A 106 6.59 57.43 -19.43
N ARG A 107 7.66 57.10 -20.16
CA ARG A 107 9.01 57.01 -19.59
C ARG A 107 9.53 58.34 -19.05
N ALA A 108 9.12 59.46 -19.63
CA ALA A 108 9.52 60.78 -19.14
C ALA A 108 8.93 61.13 -17.76
N VAL A 109 7.79 60.52 -17.38
CA VAL A 109 7.13 60.77 -16.09
C VAL A 109 7.36 59.68 -15.05
N LEU A 110 7.94 58.55 -15.45
CA LEU A 110 8.25 57.42 -14.56
C LEU A 110 9.69 57.53 -14.03
N PRO A 111 9.97 57.02 -12.82
CA PRO A 111 11.33 56.93 -12.33
C PRO A 111 12.16 55.98 -13.20
N LYS A 112 13.47 56.19 -13.24
CA LYS A 112 14.38 55.28 -13.93
C LYS A 112 14.27 53.88 -13.30
N PRO A 113 14.03 52.82 -14.09
CA PRO A 113 13.89 51.47 -13.55
C PRO A 113 15.24 50.90 -13.12
N ASP A 114 15.21 50.03 -12.12
CA ASP A 114 16.31 49.11 -11.81
C ASP A 114 16.19 47.88 -12.73
N ILE A 115 17.28 47.49 -13.38
CA ILE A 115 17.30 46.34 -14.30
C ILE A 115 17.71 45.09 -13.51
N ALA A 116 16.87 44.05 -13.56
CA ALA A 116 17.13 42.77 -12.93
C ALA A 116 18.32 42.06 -13.60
N LYS A 117 19.28 41.61 -12.79
CA LYS A 117 20.38 40.77 -13.23
C LYS A 117 20.07 39.29 -12.99
N GLU A 118 20.94 38.43 -13.48
CA GLU A 118 20.90 37.01 -13.13
C GLU A 118 20.95 36.83 -11.62
N ASN A 119 20.07 35.98 -11.09
CA ASN A 119 19.88 35.71 -9.65
C ASN A 119 19.38 36.89 -8.79
N ASP A 120 18.99 38.03 -9.38
CA ASP A 120 18.26 39.04 -8.62
C ASP A 120 16.86 38.53 -8.23
N SER A 121 16.41 38.89 -7.03
CA SER A 121 15.03 38.70 -6.60
C SER A 121 14.33 40.05 -6.49
N HIS A 122 13.03 40.09 -6.79
CA HIS A 122 12.24 41.33 -6.67
C HIS A 122 12.30 41.87 -5.23
N TYR A 123 12.24 40.98 -4.22
CA TYR A 123 12.44 41.35 -2.82
C TYR A 123 13.81 42.00 -2.58
N GLY A 124 14.89 41.39 -3.06
CA GLY A 124 16.25 41.91 -2.88
C GLY A 124 16.43 43.28 -3.54
N MET A 125 15.88 43.46 -4.74
CA MET A 125 15.87 44.75 -5.43
C MET A 125 15.12 45.83 -4.63
N ALA A 126 13.92 45.51 -4.14
CA ALA A 126 13.10 46.39 -3.31
C ALA A 126 13.82 46.82 -2.03
N MET A 127 14.44 45.87 -1.33
CA MET A 127 15.21 46.13 -0.10
C MET A 127 16.42 47.04 -0.37
N ARG A 128 17.17 46.79 -1.46
CA ARG A 128 18.30 47.65 -1.85
C ARG A 128 17.83 49.07 -2.18
N PHE A 129 16.73 49.21 -2.91
CA PHE A 129 16.17 50.52 -3.24
C PHE A 129 15.78 51.31 -1.97
N LEU A 130 15.03 50.70 -1.05
CA LEU A 130 14.58 51.35 0.19
C LEU A 130 15.76 51.71 1.11
N LYS A 131 16.76 50.83 1.24
CA LYS A 131 17.99 51.13 2.00
C LYS A 131 18.74 52.33 1.42
N ARG A 132 18.86 52.43 0.08
CA ARG A 132 19.45 53.61 -0.58
C ARG A 132 18.66 54.90 -0.33
N LYS A 133 17.36 54.79 -0.04
CA LYS A 133 16.49 55.92 0.36
C LYS A 133 16.54 56.23 1.86
N GLY A 134 17.43 55.58 2.63
CA GLY A 134 17.60 55.83 4.06
C GLY A 134 16.58 55.13 4.96
N VAL A 135 15.81 54.17 4.42
CA VAL A 135 14.85 53.39 5.21
C VAL A 135 15.57 52.30 6.00
N SER A 136 15.35 52.25 7.32
CA SER A 136 15.87 51.18 8.19
C SER A 136 15.44 49.80 7.69
N GLU A 137 16.24 48.77 7.93
CA GLU A 137 15.96 47.42 7.45
C GLU A 137 14.59 46.88 7.91
N GLU A 138 14.24 47.08 9.18
CA GLU A 138 12.99 46.63 9.78
C GLU A 138 11.79 47.28 9.09
N LYS A 139 11.87 48.60 8.87
CA LYS A 139 10.83 49.35 8.16
C LYS A 139 10.76 48.93 6.70
N ALA A 140 11.88 48.71 6.03
CA ALA A 140 11.90 48.24 4.64
C ALA A 140 11.21 46.87 4.50
N LYS A 141 11.49 45.93 5.41
CA LYS A 141 10.81 44.61 5.44
C LYS A 141 9.29 44.77 5.55
N GLN A 142 8.82 45.64 6.44
CA GLN A 142 7.38 45.91 6.62
C GLN A 142 6.72 46.56 5.40
N LEU A 143 7.46 47.39 4.66
CA LEU A 143 6.96 48.05 3.45
C LEU A 143 6.87 47.07 2.29
N VAL A 144 7.92 46.28 2.08
CA VAL A 144 7.98 45.27 1.00
C VAL A 144 6.93 44.18 1.20
N SER A 145 6.64 43.76 2.44
CA SER A 145 5.63 42.73 2.72
C SER A 145 4.19 43.15 2.39
N ARG A 146 3.95 44.44 2.11
CA ARG A 146 2.62 44.97 1.74
C ARG A 146 2.44 45.10 0.22
N VAL A 147 3.48 44.80 -0.55
CA VAL A 147 3.49 44.90 -2.00
C VAL A 147 3.52 43.49 -2.60
N LEU A 148 2.90 43.31 -3.76
CA LEU A 148 3.03 42.08 -4.53
C LEU A 148 4.47 41.96 -5.05
N ILE A 149 5.23 41.07 -4.43
CA ILE A 149 6.57 40.73 -4.87
C ILE A 149 6.49 39.50 -5.76
N MET A 150 7.26 39.50 -6.85
CA MET A 150 7.34 38.38 -7.77
C MET A 150 8.34 37.37 -7.23
N ASP A 151 7.97 36.08 -7.29
CA ASP A 151 8.80 34.99 -6.78
C ASP A 151 10.09 34.81 -7.60
N LYS A 152 9.97 34.93 -8.93
CA LYS A 152 11.07 34.76 -9.88
C LYS A 152 11.20 35.96 -10.81
N MET A 153 12.45 36.32 -11.11
CA MET A 153 12.79 37.43 -12.01
C MET A 153 13.63 36.90 -13.17
N ALA A 154 13.30 37.32 -14.38
CA ALA A 154 14.16 37.12 -15.54
C ALA A 154 15.19 38.25 -15.64
N ALA A 155 16.40 37.93 -16.07
CA ALA A 155 17.41 38.95 -16.38
C ALA A 155 16.90 39.86 -17.50
N GLY A 156 17.03 41.17 -17.31
CA GLY A 156 16.52 42.18 -18.24
C GLY A 156 15.14 42.74 -17.92
N PHE A 157 14.42 42.19 -16.93
CA PHE A 157 13.22 42.84 -16.38
C PHE A 157 13.55 44.23 -15.84
N GLU A 158 12.63 45.17 -16.05
CA GLU A 158 12.70 46.51 -15.51
C GLU A 158 11.79 46.60 -14.28
N VAL A 159 12.36 47.01 -13.14
CA VAL A 159 11.62 47.20 -11.89
C VAL A 159 11.53 48.67 -11.59
N TYR A 160 10.32 49.21 -11.67
CA TYR A 160 10.00 50.57 -11.27
C TYR A 160 9.70 50.57 -9.79
N HIS A 161 10.47 51.36 -9.04
CA HIS A 161 10.30 51.51 -7.59
C HIS A 161 9.70 52.88 -7.27
N PHE A 162 8.69 52.88 -6.41
CA PHE A 162 8.01 54.08 -5.94
C PHE A 162 8.13 54.13 -4.42
N TYR A 163 8.70 55.21 -3.87
CA TYR A 163 8.74 55.43 -2.43
C TYR A 163 8.54 56.91 -2.12
N ASN A 164 7.43 57.20 -1.44
CA ASN A 164 7.10 58.54 -0.98
C ASN A 164 6.36 58.44 0.37
N ASN A 165 6.64 59.35 1.30
CA ASN A 165 5.96 59.49 2.60
C ASN A 165 5.70 58.18 3.37
N GLY A 166 6.64 57.23 3.30
CA GLY A 166 6.53 55.97 4.03
C GLY A 166 5.62 54.92 3.38
N VAL A 167 5.21 55.12 2.12
CA VAL A 167 4.54 54.12 1.28
C VAL A 167 5.49 53.67 0.18
N TYR A 168 5.56 52.36 -0.05
CA TYR A 168 6.38 51.74 -1.09
C TYR A 168 5.48 51.00 -2.08
N GLY A 169 5.80 51.09 -3.36
CA GLY A 169 5.20 50.30 -4.42
C GLY A 169 6.25 49.90 -5.45
N SER A 170 5.95 48.86 -6.21
CA SER A 170 6.76 48.48 -7.36
C SER A 170 5.93 47.93 -8.50
N TRP A 171 6.47 48.09 -9.71
CA TRP A 171 5.93 47.50 -10.93
C TRP A 171 7.06 46.82 -11.69
N VAL A 172 6.82 45.61 -12.18
CA VAL A 172 7.79 44.85 -12.98
C VAL A 172 7.28 44.82 -14.42
N SER A 173 8.10 45.28 -15.36
CA SER A 173 7.84 45.18 -16.79
C SER A 173 8.86 44.26 -17.47
N GLN A 174 8.54 43.81 -18.68
CA GLN A 174 9.41 42.91 -19.44
C GLN A 174 10.81 43.49 -19.72
N GLY A 175 10.92 44.80 -19.91
CA GLY A 175 12.20 45.44 -20.24
C GLY A 175 12.85 44.82 -21.47
N LYS A 176 14.09 44.31 -21.31
CA LYS A 176 14.86 43.61 -22.35
C LYS A 176 14.77 42.08 -22.26
N ALA A 177 14.00 41.53 -21.34
CA ALA A 177 13.86 40.09 -21.18
C ALA A 177 13.08 39.46 -22.35
N HIS A 178 13.38 38.20 -22.67
CA HIS A 178 12.72 37.47 -23.76
C HIS A 178 11.31 36.97 -23.41
N ILE A 179 10.99 36.88 -22.12
CA ILE A 179 9.70 36.44 -21.59
C ILE A 179 9.07 37.61 -20.83
N SER A 180 7.75 37.74 -20.80
CA SER A 180 7.07 38.75 -19.96
C SER A 180 6.89 38.27 -18.51
N PRO A 181 6.67 39.19 -17.54
CA PRO A 181 6.38 38.82 -16.15
C PRO A 181 5.19 37.86 -15.99
N THR A 182 4.12 38.07 -16.77
CA THR A 182 2.91 37.25 -16.74
C THR A 182 3.15 35.85 -17.29
N GLU A 183 3.89 35.73 -18.40
CA GLU A 183 4.24 34.43 -18.98
C GLU A 183 5.11 33.63 -18.04
N LEU A 184 6.11 34.26 -17.40
CA LEU A 184 6.96 33.59 -16.42
C LEU A 184 6.15 33.05 -15.23
N GLN A 185 5.19 33.82 -14.72
CA GLN A 185 4.30 33.36 -13.64
C GLN A 185 3.40 32.20 -14.09
N ALA A 186 2.91 32.24 -15.33
CA ALA A 186 2.09 31.16 -15.89
C ALA A 186 2.89 29.87 -16.06
N GLU A 187 4.13 29.94 -16.56
CA GLU A 187 5.02 28.78 -16.70
C GLU A 187 5.35 28.14 -15.34
N GLU A 188 5.68 28.94 -14.33
CA GLU A 188 5.96 28.42 -12.98
C GLU A 188 4.71 27.80 -12.36
N LYS A 189 3.54 28.42 -12.53
CA LYS A 189 2.27 27.86 -12.06
C LYS A 189 1.96 26.52 -12.75
N ALA A 190 2.08 26.46 -14.07
CA ALA A 190 1.84 25.25 -14.85
C ALA A 190 2.81 24.13 -14.44
N LYS A 191 4.07 24.47 -14.15
CA LYS A 191 5.05 23.51 -13.63
C LYS A 191 4.63 22.96 -12.27
N ILE A 192 4.27 23.82 -11.33
CA ILE A 192 3.82 23.40 -9.99
C ILE A 192 2.54 22.55 -10.07
N GLU A 193 1.59 22.94 -10.92
CA GLU A 193 0.36 22.17 -11.15
C GLU A 193 0.66 20.80 -11.75
N GLY A 194 1.56 20.73 -12.74
CA GLY A 194 2.01 19.46 -13.32
C GLY A 194 2.70 18.55 -12.30
N GLU A 195 3.62 19.09 -11.49
CA GLU A 195 4.29 18.34 -10.42
C GLU A 195 3.29 17.82 -9.38
N ARG A 196 2.31 18.64 -9.00
CA ARG A 196 1.23 18.24 -8.09
C ARG A 196 0.39 17.10 -8.69
N ASP A 197 -0.01 17.21 -9.94
CA ASP A 197 -0.88 16.24 -10.59
C ASP A 197 -0.17 14.88 -10.74
N VAL A 198 1.13 14.89 -11.07
CA VAL A 198 1.98 13.68 -11.06
C VAL A 198 2.04 13.08 -9.66
N ALA A 199 2.31 13.87 -8.62
CA ALA A 199 2.37 13.39 -7.25
C ALA A 199 1.03 12.80 -6.77
N GLN A 200 -0.10 13.39 -7.18
CA GLN A 200 -1.43 12.87 -6.87
C GLN A 200 -1.70 11.54 -7.58
N ALA A 201 -1.35 11.42 -8.85
CA ALA A 201 -1.49 10.17 -9.61
C ALA A 201 -0.63 9.05 -8.99
N GLU A 202 0.62 9.34 -8.61
CA GLU A 202 1.48 8.37 -7.92
C GLU A 202 0.92 7.97 -6.55
N SER A 203 0.37 8.92 -5.80
CA SER A 203 -0.26 8.64 -4.50
C SER A 203 -1.48 7.75 -4.65
N ALA A 204 -2.31 7.98 -5.66
CA ALA A 204 -3.48 7.15 -5.95
C ALA A 204 -3.06 5.70 -6.28
N LYS A 205 -2.07 5.54 -7.17
CA LYS A 205 -1.53 4.23 -7.53
C LYS A 205 -0.96 3.49 -6.32
N LYS A 206 -0.16 4.16 -5.49
CA LYS A 206 0.39 3.55 -4.26
C LYS A 206 -0.70 3.16 -3.27
N SER A 207 -1.79 3.93 -3.16
CA SER A 207 -2.93 3.60 -2.30
C SER A 207 -3.67 2.35 -2.77
N GLU A 208 -3.81 2.16 -4.08
CA GLU A 208 -4.40 0.96 -4.68
C GLU A 208 -3.51 -0.26 -4.38
N GLU A 209 -2.20 -0.18 -4.63
CA GLU A 209 -1.24 -1.25 -4.31
C GLU A 209 -1.27 -1.63 -2.82
N LEU A 210 -1.42 -0.65 -1.92
CA LEU A 210 -1.53 -0.88 -0.47
C LEU A 210 -2.81 -1.63 -0.09
N THR A 211 -3.91 -1.33 -0.78
CA THR A 211 -5.20 -1.99 -0.59
C THR A 211 -5.14 -3.44 -1.06
N ASP A 212 -4.57 -3.68 -2.24
CA ASP A 212 -4.37 -5.02 -2.79
C ASP A 212 -3.45 -5.87 -1.90
N LEU A 213 -2.33 -5.29 -1.44
CA LEU A 213 -1.40 -5.99 -0.57
C LEU A 213 -2.04 -6.31 0.80
N SER A 214 -2.88 -5.41 1.32
CA SER A 214 -3.66 -5.66 2.53
C SER A 214 -4.66 -6.81 2.35
N ALA A 215 -5.34 -6.87 1.20
CA ALA A 215 -6.24 -7.96 0.87
C ALA A 215 -5.50 -9.30 0.72
N GLN A 216 -4.34 -9.32 0.06
CA GLN A 216 -3.49 -10.51 -0.05
C GLN A 216 -3.00 -10.97 1.33
N LYS A 217 -2.58 -10.04 2.18
CA LYS A 217 -2.18 -10.35 3.56
C LYS A 217 -3.32 -10.98 4.35
N ALA A 218 -4.54 -10.43 4.26
CA ALA A 218 -5.71 -10.98 4.94
C ALA A 218 -6.01 -12.41 4.47
N LYS A 219 -5.92 -12.67 3.15
CA LYS A 219 -6.08 -14.01 2.59
C LYS A 219 -5.04 -15.00 3.13
N LEU A 220 -3.76 -14.62 3.11
CA LEU A 220 -2.68 -15.47 3.63
C LEU A 220 -2.84 -15.79 5.12
N VAL A 221 -3.33 -14.83 5.91
CA VAL A 221 -3.64 -15.07 7.33
C VAL A 221 -4.75 -16.10 7.49
N ALA A 222 -5.84 -15.98 6.71
CA ALA A 222 -6.93 -16.96 6.72
C ALA A 222 -6.46 -18.36 6.28
N ASP A 223 -5.60 -18.45 5.26
CA ASP A 223 -5.02 -19.72 4.80
C ASP A 223 -4.14 -20.36 5.89
N ILE A 224 -3.33 -19.56 6.62
CA ILE A 224 -2.51 -20.04 7.74
C ILE A 224 -3.39 -20.58 8.87
N GLU A 225 -4.45 -19.87 9.23
CA GLU A 225 -5.41 -20.30 10.27
C GLU A 225 -6.10 -21.62 9.86
N GLY A 226 -6.50 -21.74 8.59
CA GLY A 226 -7.06 -22.97 8.04
C GLY A 226 -6.11 -24.16 8.13
N LEU A 227 -4.85 -23.97 7.71
CA LEU A 227 -3.82 -25.01 7.77
C LEU A 227 -3.50 -25.43 9.21
N GLN A 228 -3.53 -24.50 10.17
CA GLN A 228 -3.33 -24.81 11.58
C GLN A 228 -4.49 -25.64 12.16
N ALA A 229 -5.73 -25.32 11.77
CA ALA A 229 -6.91 -26.10 12.15
C ALA A 229 -6.84 -27.52 11.55
N GLU A 230 -6.50 -27.65 10.27
CA GLU A 230 -6.34 -28.94 9.59
C GLU A 230 -5.24 -29.78 10.24
N LYS A 231 -4.07 -29.18 10.52
CA LYS A 231 -2.98 -29.85 11.26
C LYS A 231 -3.46 -30.39 12.61
N THR A 232 -4.20 -29.57 13.36
CA THR A 232 -4.73 -29.98 14.67
C THR A 232 -5.72 -31.13 14.55
N HIS A 233 -6.57 -31.10 13.51
CA HIS A 233 -7.49 -32.19 13.20
C HIS A 233 -6.76 -33.49 12.87
N MET A 234 -5.79 -33.43 11.95
CA MET A 234 -4.99 -34.61 11.55
C MET A 234 -4.23 -35.22 12.72
N ILE A 235 -3.68 -34.41 13.63
CA ILE A 235 -3.03 -34.92 14.85
C ILE A 235 -4.01 -35.73 15.70
N LYS A 236 -5.23 -35.22 15.92
CA LYS A 236 -6.26 -35.93 16.68
C LYS A 236 -6.70 -37.23 16.01
N GLU A 237 -6.84 -37.22 14.68
CA GLU A 237 -7.15 -38.44 13.92
C GLU A 237 -6.03 -39.48 14.05
N LEU A 238 -4.77 -39.04 13.97
CA LEU A 238 -3.61 -39.92 14.11
C LEU A 238 -3.52 -40.52 15.52
N GLU A 239 -3.78 -39.73 16.57
CA GLU A 239 -3.86 -40.22 17.95
C GLU A 239 -4.97 -41.25 18.13
N SER A 240 -6.17 -40.97 17.60
CA SER A 240 -7.31 -41.88 17.63
C SER A 240 -7.03 -43.19 16.89
N LEU A 241 -6.45 -43.10 15.70
CA LEU A 241 -6.09 -44.27 14.89
C LEU A 241 -5.01 -45.11 15.57
N ASN A 242 -4.01 -44.48 16.20
CA ASN A 242 -3.00 -45.19 16.98
C ASN A 242 -3.61 -45.88 18.19
N ALA A 243 -4.50 -45.23 18.93
CA ALA A 243 -5.19 -45.84 20.07
C ALA A 243 -6.05 -47.04 19.63
N SER A 244 -6.80 -46.90 18.53
CA SER A 244 -7.59 -47.98 17.95
C SER A 244 -6.72 -49.16 17.50
N ASN A 245 -5.61 -48.87 16.82
CA ASN A 245 -4.65 -49.89 16.40
C ASN A 245 -4.03 -50.63 17.59
N GLU A 246 -3.63 -49.92 18.64
CA GLU A 246 -3.09 -50.57 19.85
C GLU A 246 -4.15 -51.39 20.59
N ALA A 247 -5.39 -50.92 20.67
CA ALA A 247 -6.50 -51.71 21.23
C ALA A 247 -6.78 -52.97 20.42
N ALA A 248 -6.78 -52.88 19.08
CA ALA A 248 -6.94 -54.03 18.20
C ALA A 248 -5.78 -55.03 18.36
N LYS A 249 -4.54 -54.55 18.40
CA LYS A 249 -3.36 -55.40 18.67
C LYS A 249 -3.44 -56.06 20.04
N ALA A 250 -3.84 -55.33 21.09
CA ALA A 250 -4.01 -55.90 22.43
C ALA A 250 -5.05 -57.02 22.41
N LYS A 251 -6.21 -56.78 21.79
CA LYS A 251 -7.29 -57.77 21.67
C LYS A 251 -6.83 -59.04 20.93
N LEU A 252 -6.11 -58.88 19.81
CA LEU A 252 -5.60 -60.00 19.02
C LEU A 252 -4.52 -60.79 19.75
N ASN A 253 -3.71 -60.13 20.59
CA ASN A 253 -2.67 -60.78 21.38
C ASN A 253 -3.15 -61.21 22.77
N SER A 254 -4.44 -61.12 23.07
CA SER A 254 -4.99 -61.53 24.36
C SER A 254 -5.62 -62.91 24.32
N LEU A 255 -5.50 -63.64 25.41
CA LEU A 255 -6.35 -64.79 25.75
C LEU A 255 -7.62 -64.28 26.42
N HIS A 256 -8.79 -64.60 25.86
CA HIS A 256 -10.08 -64.26 26.45
C HIS A 256 -10.56 -65.43 27.29
N TYR A 257 -10.80 -65.22 28.57
CA TYR A 257 -11.11 -66.32 29.47
C TYR A 257 -12.19 -66.00 30.50
N VAL A 258 -12.75 -67.05 31.06
CA VAL A 258 -13.62 -67.00 32.24
C VAL A 258 -13.21 -68.12 33.18
N VAL A 259 -13.34 -67.84 34.47
CA VAL A 259 -13.09 -68.79 35.56
C VAL A 259 -14.38 -68.93 36.32
N GLY A 260 -14.85 -70.16 36.55
CA GLY A 260 -16.13 -70.39 37.22
C GLY A 260 -16.22 -71.77 37.84
N ASP A 261 -17.19 -71.93 38.75
CA ASP A 261 -17.57 -73.25 39.24
C ASP A 261 -18.10 -74.11 38.09
N ARG A 262 -17.63 -75.36 37.99
CA ARG A 262 -17.95 -76.26 36.87
C ARG A 262 -19.45 -76.56 36.78
N LYS A 263 -20.15 -76.69 37.90
CA LYS A 263 -21.60 -76.99 37.90
C LYS A 263 -22.41 -75.77 37.47
N ALA A 264 -22.00 -74.58 37.91
CA ALA A 264 -22.58 -73.32 37.45
C ALA A 264 -22.38 -73.13 35.94
N LEU A 265 -21.15 -73.29 35.44
CA LEU A 265 -20.83 -73.15 34.02
C LEU A 265 -21.58 -74.17 33.14
N GLU A 266 -21.81 -75.38 33.65
CA GLU A 266 -22.62 -76.40 32.95
C GLU A 266 -24.10 -76.01 32.93
N LYS A 267 -24.65 -75.57 34.07
CA LYS A 267 -26.04 -75.10 34.19
C LYS A 267 -26.32 -73.92 33.25
N ASP A 268 -25.37 -73.01 33.13
CA ASP A 268 -25.45 -71.83 32.26
C ASP A 268 -25.20 -72.17 30.79
N GLY A 269 -24.94 -73.45 30.46
CA GLY A 269 -24.72 -73.93 29.10
C GLY A 269 -23.41 -73.47 28.46
N VAL A 270 -22.49 -72.92 29.27
CA VAL A 270 -21.17 -72.46 28.81
C VAL A 270 -20.26 -73.65 28.51
N VAL A 271 -20.35 -74.71 29.30
CA VAL A 271 -19.61 -75.97 29.10
C VAL A 271 -20.57 -77.16 29.09
N VAL A 272 -20.15 -78.24 28.45
CA VAL A 272 -20.82 -79.55 28.49
C VAL A 272 -19.89 -80.55 29.13
N VAL A 273 -20.39 -81.26 30.15
CA VAL A 273 -19.63 -82.24 30.94
C VAL A 273 -20.09 -83.67 30.62
N PRO A 274 -19.53 -84.34 29.60
CA PRO A 274 -19.91 -85.70 29.25
C PRO A 274 -19.35 -86.74 30.24
N VAL A 275 -20.10 -87.82 30.45
CA VAL A 275 -19.78 -88.88 31.45
C VAL A 275 -18.47 -89.63 31.14
N PHE A 276 -18.11 -89.77 29.86
CA PHE A 276 -16.93 -90.55 29.41
C PHE A 276 -15.99 -89.78 28.46
N ALA A 277 -16.07 -88.45 28.41
CA ALA A 277 -15.22 -87.63 27.54
C ALA A 277 -14.72 -86.35 28.24
N LYS A 278 -13.82 -85.61 27.59
CA LYS A 278 -13.34 -84.32 28.09
C LYS A 278 -14.46 -83.27 28.04
N ASP A 279 -14.43 -82.34 29.00
CA ASP A 279 -15.29 -81.15 28.99
C ASP A 279 -15.12 -80.39 27.67
N ARG A 280 -16.24 -79.94 27.08
CA ARG A 280 -16.27 -79.26 25.79
C ARG A 280 -17.11 -77.98 25.86
N ALA A 281 -16.95 -77.12 24.84
CA ALA A 281 -17.75 -75.91 24.70
C ALA A 281 -19.25 -76.25 24.61
N GLY A 282 -20.08 -75.50 25.34
CA GLY A 282 -21.53 -75.65 25.34
C GLY A 282 -22.24 -74.73 24.35
N SER A 283 -23.58 -74.76 24.36
CA SER A 283 -24.42 -73.98 23.44
C SER A 283 -24.32 -72.46 23.66
N ASN A 284 -23.92 -72.03 24.87
CA ASN A 284 -23.78 -70.61 25.23
C ASN A 284 -22.32 -70.13 25.15
N TRP A 285 -21.48 -70.75 24.31
CA TRP A 285 -20.11 -70.30 24.06
C TRP A 285 -20.06 -69.01 23.20
N ALA A 286 -20.50 -67.90 23.77
CA ALA A 286 -20.54 -66.60 23.10
C ALA A 286 -19.52 -65.62 23.69
N ASP A 287 -19.15 -64.59 22.93
CA ASP A 287 -18.13 -63.59 23.29
C ASP A 287 -18.41 -62.94 24.65
N GLY A 288 -19.67 -62.68 24.98
CA GLY A 288 -20.08 -62.06 26.25
C GLY A 288 -19.79 -62.90 27.50
N VAL A 289 -19.46 -64.18 27.35
CA VAL A 289 -19.11 -65.07 28.47
C VAL A 289 -17.67 -64.86 28.94
N PHE A 290 -16.78 -64.44 28.05
CA PHE A 290 -15.34 -64.30 28.32
C PHE A 290 -15.06 -62.90 28.86
N THR A 291 -15.30 -62.72 30.16
CA THR A 291 -15.25 -61.42 30.83
C THR A 291 -13.85 -60.98 31.23
N LYS A 292 -12.86 -61.88 31.21
CA LYS A 292 -11.46 -61.57 31.50
C LYS A 292 -10.62 -61.68 30.23
N ALA A 293 -9.61 -60.84 30.11
CA ALA A 293 -8.61 -60.91 29.04
C ALA A 293 -7.20 -60.86 29.64
N LEU A 294 -6.29 -61.68 29.11
CA LEU A 294 -4.89 -61.71 29.48
C LEU A 294 -4.06 -61.30 28.26
N ASP A 295 -3.44 -60.12 28.27
CA ASP A 295 -2.52 -59.69 27.20
C ASP A 295 -1.24 -60.53 27.23
N LEU A 296 -1.07 -61.39 26.23
CA LEU A 296 0.03 -62.35 26.18
C LEU A 296 1.38 -61.70 25.87
N ARG A 297 1.39 -60.40 25.53
CA ARG A 297 2.62 -59.60 25.37
C ARG A 297 3.26 -59.28 26.71
N SER A 298 2.48 -59.19 27.79
CA SER A 298 2.95 -58.74 29.11
C SER A 298 3.02 -59.86 30.14
N THR A 299 2.15 -60.87 30.06
CA THR A 299 2.09 -61.96 31.04
C THR A 299 1.65 -63.27 30.38
N ASP A 300 1.94 -64.40 31.03
CA ASP A 300 1.56 -65.74 30.60
C ASP A 300 0.98 -66.60 31.72
N THR A 301 0.64 -65.97 32.83
CA THR A 301 0.21 -66.67 34.03
C THR A 301 -1.15 -66.18 34.47
N ILE A 302 -2.07 -67.13 34.69
CA ILE A 302 -3.39 -66.90 35.26
C ILE A 302 -3.40 -67.52 36.65
N THR A 303 -3.78 -66.72 37.64
CA THR A 303 -3.97 -67.19 39.01
C THR A 303 -5.46 -67.33 39.26
N ILE A 304 -5.86 -68.51 39.73
CA ILE A 304 -7.22 -68.88 40.08
C ILE A 304 -7.29 -69.07 41.59
N THR A 305 -8.31 -68.52 42.23
CA THR A 305 -8.52 -68.66 43.69
C THR A 305 -9.85 -69.34 44.00
N ALA A 306 -9.90 -70.20 45.02
CA ALA A 306 -11.13 -70.91 45.39
C ALA A 306 -12.27 -69.92 45.70
N SER A 307 -11.94 -68.81 46.37
CA SER A 307 -12.88 -67.76 46.74
C SER A 307 -13.51 -67.04 45.55
N GLU A 308 -12.79 -66.83 44.44
CA GLU A 308 -13.34 -66.11 43.28
C GLU A 308 -14.46 -66.89 42.59
N VAL A 309 -14.46 -68.23 42.75
CA VAL A 309 -15.48 -69.13 42.18
C VAL A 309 -16.47 -69.63 43.24
N GLY A 310 -16.43 -69.09 44.47
CA GLY A 310 -17.34 -69.45 45.54
C GLY A 310 -17.09 -70.82 46.18
N LEU A 311 -15.89 -71.39 46.01
CA LEU A 311 -15.49 -72.69 46.54
C LEU A 311 -14.59 -72.55 47.78
N LYS A 312 -14.61 -73.56 48.65
CA LYS A 312 -13.74 -73.61 49.85
C LYS A 312 -12.32 -74.09 49.55
N LYS A 313 -12.18 -74.97 48.54
CA LYS A 313 -10.92 -75.56 48.07
C LYS A 313 -11.05 -75.84 46.58
N ILE A 314 -9.91 -75.92 45.89
CA ILE A 314 -9.79 -76.32 44.48
C ILE A 314 -9.37 -77.78 44.45
N GLY A 315 -10.28 -78.66 44.07
CA GLY A 315 -9.99 -80.07 43.80
C GLY A 315 -9.43 -80.28 42.40
N LYS A 316 -10.02 -79.63 41.40
CA LYS A 316 -9.61 -79.76 39.99
C LYS A 316 -9.92 -78.50 39.20
N VAL A 317 -9.07 -78.19 38.22
CA VAL A 317 -9.32 -77.17 37.19
C VAL A 317 -9.34 -77.86 35.82
N SER A 318 -10.48 -77.84 35.14
CA SER A 318 -10.63 -78.25 33.75
C SER A 318 -10.40 -77.05 32.83
N VAL A 319 -9.62 -77.23 31.76
CA VAL A 319 -9.40 -76.20 30.73
C VAL A 319 -10.16 -76.61 29.47
N ILE A 320 -11.10 -75.75 29.04
CA ILE A 320 -11.95 -75.96 27.87
C ILE A 320 -11.61 -74.87 26.83
N PRO A 321 -11.52 -75.19 25.52
CA PRO A 321 -11.81 -76.47 24.88
C PRO A 321 -10.75 -77.55 25.11
N GLY A 322 -11.15 -78.82 25.08
CA GLY A 322 -10.26 -79.97 25.30
C GLY A 322 -9.15 -80.17 24.27
N SER A 323 -9.10 -79.35 23.21
CA SER A 323 -7.96 -79.21 22.28
C SER A 323 -6.76 -78.50 22.92
N ILE A 324 -6.95 -77.90 24.10
CA ILE A 324 -5.90 -77.29 24.90
C ILE A 324 -5.33 -78.36 25.84
N GLU A 325 -4.12 -78.84 25.54
CA GLU A 325 -3.47 -79.95 26.22
C GLU A 325 -2.55 -79.48 27.34
N ARG A 326 -2.70 -80.11 28.52
CA ARG A 326 -1.80 -79.92 29.66
C ARG A 326 -0.39 -80.40 29.29
N ASP A 327 0.62 -79.71 29.81
CA ASP A 327 2.06 -79.91 29.62
C ASP A 327 2.58 -79.72 28.19
N LYS A 328 1.67 -79.42 27.23
CA LYS A 328 2.00 -79.01 25.86
C LYS A 328 1.63 -77.55 25.58
N HIS A 329 0.44 -77.14 25.99
CA HIS A 329 -0.05 -75.76 25.81
C HIS A 329 0.02 -74.97 27.11
N TYR A 330 -0.25 -75.60 28.27
CA TYR A 330 -0.20 -74.96 29.58
C TYR A 330 0.27 -75.93 30.66
N THR A 331 0.83 -75.41 31.74
CA THR A 331 1.01 -76.13 33.01
C THR A 331 -0.03 -75.64 34.01
N LEU A 332 -0.48 -76.54 34.88
CA LEU A 332 -1.40 -76.25 35.96
C LEU A 332 -0.81 -76.79 37.27
N THR A 333 -0.65 -75.89 38.24
CA THR A 333 -0.18 -76.19 39.59
C THR A 333 -1.23 -75.75 40.59
N ILE A 334 -1.74 -76.67 41.41
CA ILE A 334 -2.64 -76.36 42.53
C ILE A 334 -1.78 -76.31 43.79
N ALA A 335 -1.88 -75.24 44.56
CA ALA A 335 -1.14 -75.08 45.81
C ALA A 335 -1.56 -76.13 46.85
N GLU A 336 -0.66 -76.45 47.79
CA GLU A 336 -0.89 -77.50 48.80
C GLU A 336 -2.10 -77.22 49.69
N ASP A 337 -2.37 -75.94 49.97
CA ASP A 337 -3.54 -75.47 50.71
C ASP A 337 -4.86 -75.63 49.95
N LYS A 338 -4.78 -75.96 48.65
CA LYS A 338 -5.88 -76.01 47.68
C LYS A 338 -6.67 -74.69 47.59
N ALA A 339 -6.13 -73.57 48.05
CA ALA A 339 -6.79 -72.28 47.97
C ALA A 339 -6.53 -71.59 46.63
N THR A 340 -5.41 -71.90 45.98
CA THR A 340 -4.98 -71.27 44.72
C THR A 340 -4.54 -72.29 43.68
N ALA A 341 -4.76 -71.96 42.41
CA ALA A 341 -4.25 -72.69 41.27
C ALA A 341 -3.61 -71.71 40.28
N VAL A 342 -2.44 -72.07 39.76
CA VAL A 342 -1.69 -71.25 38.82
C VAL A 342 -1.64 -71.98 37.49
N VAL A 343 -2.15 -71.33 36.45
CA VAL A 343 -2.07 -71.78 35.07
C VAL A 343 -0.98 -70.97 34.38
N LYS A 344 0.10 -71.61 33.95
CA LYS A 344 1.16 -70.96 33.16
C LYS A 344 1.12 -71.45 31.72
N LEU A 345 0.96 -70.51 30.79
CA LEU A 345 0.84 -70.76 29.36
C LEU A 345 2.24 -71.01 28.76
N ILE A 346 2.46 -72.21 28.22
CA ILE A 346 3.74 -72.62 27.63
C ILE A 346 3.85 -72.13 26.19
N ASN A 347 2.77 -72.31 25.41
CA ASN A 347 2.70 -71.89 24.01
C ASN A 347 1.72 -70.71 23.84
N LYS A 348 2.20 -69.49 24.06
CA LYS A 348 1.37 -68.26 24.01
C LYS A 348 0.67 -68.07 22.66
N GLU A 349 1.31 -68.42 21.55
CA GLU A 349 0.73 -68.29 20.21
C GLU A 349 -0.59 -69.08 20.07
N ARG A 350 -0.70 -70.24 20.73
CA ARG A 350 -1.92 -71.05 20.71
C ARG A 350 -3.12 -70.35 21.36
N PHE A 351 -2.88 -69.41 22.27
CA PHE A 351 -3.89 -68.72 23.06
C PHE A 351 -4.22 -67.31 22.56
N LYS A 352 -3.55 -66.81 21.51
CA LYS A 352 -3.84 -65.49 20.93
C LYS A 352 -5.23 -65.47 20.32
N ASN A 353 -6.05 -64.52 20.76
CA ASN A 353 -7.46 -64.36 20.39
C ASN A 353 -8.30 -65.63 20.62
N GLU A 354 -7.81 -66.53 21.48
CA GLU A 354 -8.50 -67.77 21.83
C GLU A 354 -9.45 -67.51 22.99
N LYS A 355 -10.51 -68.32 23.07
CA LYS A 355 -11.48 -68.29 24.16
C LYS A 355 -11.31 -69.51 25.03
N VAL A 356 -11.17 -69.33 26.33
CA VAL A 356 -10.87 -70.43 27.26
C VAL A 356 -11.70 -70.35 28.53
N VAL A 357 -12.28 -71.47 28.93
CA VAL A 357 -12.97 -71.60 30.21
C VAL A 357 -12.09 -72.41 31.16
N PHE A 358 -11.87 -71.87 32.35
CA PHE A 358 -11.29 -72.59 33.47
C PHE A 358 -12.41 -73.01 34.42
N ALA A 359 -12.88 -74.24 34.27
CA ALA A 359 -13.96 -74.79 35.08
C ALA A 359 -13.38 -75.46 36.33
N VAL A 360 -13.76 -74.96 37.50
CA VAL A 360 -13.17 -75.35 38.80
C VAL A 360 -14.16 -76.24 39.57
N THR A 361 -13.67 -77.28 40.24
CA THR A 361 -14.45 -78.10 41.19
C THR A 361 -13.76 -78.17 42.53
N ASP A 362 -14.55 -78.45 43.57
CA ASP A 362 -14.08 -78.69 44.95
C ASP A 362 -13.31 -80.00 45.14
#